data_AF-A0A844CSZ8-F1
#
_entry.id   AF-A0A844CSZ8-F1
#
_cell.length_a   1.000
_cell.length_b   1.000
_cell.length_c   1.000
_cell.angle_alpha   90.00
_cell.angle_beta   90.00
_cell.angle_gamma   90.00
#
_symmetry.space_group_name_H-M   'P 1'
#
loop_
_entity.id
_entity.type
_entity.pdbx_description
1 polymer ?
#
loop_
_entity_poly.entity_id
_entity_poly.type
_entity_poly.pdbx_seq_one_letter_code
_entity_poly.pdbx_strand_id
1 'polypeptide(L)'
;MWTLDDLRKLDKKYAEEGIHVHQRPLNAAIELLGASFSLGIFSNPEVQLIVDAYTAMIPEVETSWPGAGIGLIASMDQVRKTTFPILYGENKLEIWEIAGFSSDEKWWEWCRKERTIAAEVSFAIADIHDFTMGLNEVENCASEALTLWKMSRSNLEDMANTLPNSFSHDSIIQPVCMVAELSLKAVLVWHGVDLKTLKGKNGHNLAYLAQTVMDKNPHRDDGQIKAVIDNLPPYVASRYKPAGLKRLQVVRLALGVQFIAASSLRRITTSDLALQMESGGFPGPRQAFTI
;
A
#
# COMPACT_ATOMS: atom_id res chain seq x y z
N MET A 1 15.07 24.93 -21.82
CA MET A 1 16.03 23.82 -21.84
C MET A 1 16.73 23.82 -20.50
N TRP A 2 16.46 22.82 -19.68
CA TRP A 2 17.07 22.62 -18.36
C TRP A 2 18.43 21.93 -18.50
N THR A 3 19.25 22.02 -17.46
CA THR A 3 20.57 21.36 -17.37
C THR A 3 20.64 20.41 -16.17
N LEU A 4 21.66 19.56 -16.14
CA LEU A 4 21.90 18.68 -14.98
C LEU A 4 22.13 19.47 -13.68
N ASP A 5 22.73 20.67 -13.77
CA ASP A 5 22.92 21.54 -12.61
C ASP A 5 21.61 22.14 -12.10
N ASP A 6 20.62 22.35 -12.98
CA ASP A 6 19.28 22.74 -12.57
C ASP A 6 18.58 21.61 -11.80
N LEU A 7 18.71 20.36 -12.28
CA LEU A 7 18.19 19.19 -11.55
C LEU A 7 18.86 18.99 -10.19
N ARG A 8 20.18 19.22 -10.07
CA ARG A 8 20.89 19.17 -8.78
C ARG A 8 20.42 20.25 -7.81
N LYS A 9 20.16 21.47 -8.31
CA LYS A 9 19.61 22.55 -7.48
C LYS A 9 18.21 22.23 -6.99
N LEU A 10 17.35 21.70 -7.88
CA LEU A 10 16.01 21.26 -7.52
C LEU A 10 16.04 20.10 -6.52
N ASP A 11 16.89 19.10 -6.73
CA ASP A 11 17.05 17.99 -5.78
C ASP A 11 17.48 18.47 -4.39
N LYS A 12 18.43 19.40 -4.32
CA LYS A 12 18.83 20.03 -3.05
C LYS A 12 17.66 20.77 -2.39
N LYS A 13 16.93 21.61 -3.14
CA LYS A 13 15.74 22.31 -2.66
C LYS A 13 14.72 21.33 -2.09
N TYR A 14 14.40 20.28 -2.84
CA TYR A 14 13.42 19.26 -2.45
C TYR A 14 13.88 18.46 -1.22
N ALA A 15 15.18 18.19 -1.08
CA ALA A 15 15.72 17.57 0.12
C ALA A 15 15.57 18.49 1.36
N GLU A 16 15.84 19.78 1.21
CA GLU A 16 15.67 20.79 2.28
C GLU A 16 14.19 20.97 2.67
N GLU A 17 13.27 20.86 1.71
CA GLU A 17 11.82 20.91 1.91
C GLU A 17 11.23 19.59 2.46
N GLY A 18 12.02 18.52 2.56
CA GLY A 18 11.58 17.22 3.06
C GLY A 18 10.76 16.41 2.05
N ILE A 19 10.80 16.75 0.75
CA ILE A 19 10.16 15.98 -0.31
C ILE A 19 10.87 14.63 -0.46
N HIS A 20 10.07 13.55 -0.43
CA HIS A 20 10.57 12.20 -0.54
C HIS A 20 11.28 11.99 -1.87
N VAL A 21 12.38 11.23 -1.86
CA VAL A 21 13.24 10.97 -3.04
C VAL A 21 12.42 10.50 -4.24
N HIS A 22 11.45 9.61 -4.03
CA HIS A 22 10.58 9.07 -5.07
C HIS A 22 9.60 10.10 -5.68
N GLN A 23 9.44 11.29 -5.12
CA GLN A 23 8.53 12.34 -5.63
C GLN A 23 9.29 13.41 -6.41
N ARG A 24 10.62 13.50 -6.23
CA ARG A 24 11.46 14.56 -6.77
C ARG A 24 11.47 14.62 -8.30
N PRO A 25 11.50 13.49 -9.05
CA PRO A 25 11.42 13.57 -10.51
C PRO A 25 10.10 14.19 -10.99
N LEU A 26 8.97 13.93 -10.32
CA LEU A 26 7.68 14.52 -10.67
C LEU A 26 7.71 16.02 -10.45
N ASN A 27 8.13 16.41 -9.25
CA ASN A 27 8.16 17.82 -8.86
C ASN A 27 9.11 18.59 -9.77
N ALA A 28 10.27 18.02 -10.12
CA ALA A 28 11.17 18.60 -11.11
C ALA A 28 10.52 18.72 -12.48
N ALA A 29 9.83 17.69 -12.98
CA ALA A 29 9.13 17.75 -14.26
C ALA A 29 8.01 18.81 -14.25
N ILE A 30 7.23 18.91 -13.17
CA ILE A 30 6.20 19.94 -13.01
C ILE A 30 6.82 21.34 -12.98
N GLU A 31 7.88 21.55 -12.17
CA GLU A 31 8.51 22.86 -11.99
C GLU A 31 9.26 23.32 -13.26
N LEU A 32 9.95 22.42 -13.95
CA LEU A 32 10.73 22.75 -15.15
C LEU A 32 9.87 22.91 -16.41
N LEU A 33 8.83 22.08 -16.56
CA LEU A 33 8.03 22.05 -17.78
C LEU A 33 6.80 22.98 -17.67
N GLY A 34 6.32 23.27 -16.45
CA GLY A 34 5.20 24.18 -16.21
C GLY A 34 3.98 23.80 -17.05
N ALA A 35 3.49 24.73 -17.88
CA ALA A 35 2.35 24.50 -18.76
C ALA A 35 2.57 23.40 -19.84
N SER A 36 3.82 23.03 -20.12
CA SER A 36 4.18 21.96 -21.05
C SER A 36 4.21 20.58 -20.39
N PHE A 37 3.99 20.50 -19.08
CA PHE A 37 3.95 19.25 -18.35
C PHE A 37 2.71 18.41 -18.74
N SER A 38 2.91 17.15 -19.12
CA SER A 38 1.82 16.20 -19.36
C SER A 38 2.23 14.75 -19.04
N LEU A 39 1.37 14.03 -18.33
CA LEU A 39 1.47 12.59 -18.04
C LEU A 39 0.32 11.85 -18.73
N GLY A 40 0.60 10.74 -19.42
CA GLY A 40 -0.41 9.91 -20.10
C GLY A 40 0.09 9.28 -21.42
N ILE A 41 -0.84 8.75 -22.23
CA ILE A 41 -0.61 7.98 -23.49
C ILE A 41 0.19 8.77 -24.55
N PHE A 42 0.36 10.08 -24.38
CA PHE A 42 1.29 10.93 -25.13
C PHE A 42 2.33 11.54 -24.19
N SER A 43 3.04 10.69 -23.45
CA SER A 43 4.02 11.11 -22.43
C SER A 43 4.98 12.13 -23.06
N ASN A 44 5.09 13.31 -22.43
CA ASN A 44 6.01 14.32 -22.89
C ASN A 44 7.43 13.71 -22.81
N PRO A 45 8.17 13.56 -23.92
CA PRO A 45 9.51 12.96 -23.91
C PRO A 45 10.46 13.66 -22.94
N GLU A 46 10.23 14.95 -22.69
CA GLU A 46 11.00 15.76 -21.75
C GLU A 46 10.78 15.33 -20.29
N VAL A 47 9.60 14.82 -19.93
CA VAL A 47 9.36 14.18 -18.62
C VAL A 47 10.23 12.94 -18.49
N GLN A 48 10.28 12.09 -19.52
CA GLN A 48 11.12 10.90 -19.49
C GLN A 48 12.61 11.25 -19.39
N LEU A 49 13.08 12.28 -20.10
CA LEU A 49 14.47 12.74 -19.99
C LEU A 49 14.82 13.24 -18.58
N ILE A 50 13.90 13.95 -17.91
CA ILE A 50 14.09 14.39 -16.52
C ILE A 50 14.15 13.17 -15.59
N VAL A 51 13.26 12.21 -15.77
CA VAL A 51 13.24 10.96 -14.99
C VAL A 51 14.53 10.18 -15.17
N ASP A 52 14.98 9.97 -16.40
CA ASP A 52 16.21 9.23 -16.71
C ASP A 52 17.44 9.93 -16.09
N ALA A 53 17.48 11.27 -16.13
CA ALA A 53 18.52 12.05 -15.49
C ALA A 53 18.50 11.91 -13.95
N TYR A 54 17.31 11.90 -13.34
CA TYR A 54 17.18 11.63 -11.90
C TYR A 54 17.58 10.20 -11.53
N THR A 55 17.20 9.19 -12.31
CA THR A 55 17.62 7.79 -12.09
C THR A 55 19.14 7.64 -12.22
N ALA A 56 19.77 8.35 -13.16
CA ALA A 56 21.23 8.37 -13.27
C ALA A 56 21.92 9.04 -12.07
N MET A 57 21.28 10.06 -11.46
CA MET A 57 21.79 10.74 -10.26
C MET A 57 21.53 9.94 -8.97
N ILE A 58 20.38 9.26 -8.89
CA ILE A 58 19.85 8.57 -7.71
C ILE A 58 19.21 7.25 -8.18
N PRO A 59 19.99 6.17 -8.35
CA PRO A 59 19.48 4.90 -8.90
C PRO A 59 18.31 4.31 -8.12
N GLU A 60 18.20 4.59 -6.81
CA GLU A 60 17.11 4.12 -5.96
C GLU A 60 15.72 4.60 -6.42
N VAL A 61 15.66 5.71 -7.16
CA VAL A 61 14.44 6.27 -7.75
C VAL A 61 13.79 5.26 -8.71
N GLU A 62 14.58 4.49 -9.47
CA GLU A 62 14.05 3.50 -10.44
C GLU A 62 13.03 2.54 -9.81
N THR A 63 13.22 2.20 -8.53
CA THR A 63 12.39 1.22 -7.82
C THR A 63 11.19 1.81 -7.08
N SER A 64 11.06 3.13 -7.06
CA SER A 64 10.05 3.87 -6.27
C SER A 64 9.28 4.91 -7.09
N TRP A 65 9.73 5.19 -8.30
CA TRP A 65 9.18 6.17 -9.23
C TRP A 65 8.35 5.51 -10.35
N PRO A 66 7.23 6.12 -10.78
CA PRO A 66 6.39 7.09 -10.08
C PRO A 66 5.41 6.35 -9.15
N GLY A 67 5.59 6.44 -7.83
CA GLY A 67 4.72 5.79 -6.86
C GLY A 67 3.74 6.73 -6.17
N ALA A 68 2.43 6.53 -6.38
CA ALA A 68 1.36 7.10 -5.56
C ALA A 68 1.12 6.27 -4.28
N GLY A 69 1.38 4.96 -4.36
CA GLY A 69 1.15 4.01 -3.28
C GLY A 69 2.19 2.89 -3.26
N ILE A 70 2.20 2.13 -2.18
CA ILE A 70 3.15 1.04 -1.96
C ILE A 70 2.47 -0.10 -1.21
N GLY A 71 2.84 -1.33 -1.55
CA GLY A 71 2.45 -2.52 -0.82
C GLY A 71 3.20 -3.75 -1.32
N LEU A 72 2.61 -4.91 -1.10
CA LEU A 72 3.19 -6.19 -1.47
C LEU A 72 2.18 -7.08 -2.21
N ILE A 73 2.72 -7.89 -3.10
CA ILE A 73 2.05 -9.06 -3.69
C ILE A 73 2.89 -10.29 -3.37
N ALA A 74 2.26 -11.47 -3.36
CA ALA A 74 2.98 -12.71 -3.10
C ALA A 74 2.46 -13.90 -3.91
N SER A 75 3.40 -14.75 -4.31
CA SER A 75 3.15 -16.08 -4.86
C SER A 75 3.71 -17.09 -3.85
N MET A 76 2.83 -17.59 -2.98
CA MET A 76 3.19 -18.29 -1.74
C MET A 76 4.05 -17.41 -0.81
N ASP A 77 5.31 -17.78 -0.57
CA ASP A 77 6.25 -17.04 0.29
C ASP A 77 7.26 -16.18 -0.50
N GLN A 78 7.12 -16.14 -1.83
CA GLN A 78 7.84 -15.24 -2.72
C GLN A 78 7.10 -13.90 -2.75
N VAL A 79 7.72 -12.87 -2.19
CA VAL A 79 7.13 -11.54 -2.04
C VAL A 79 7.76 -10.58 -3.04
N ARG A 80 6.94 -9.74 -3.66
CA ARG A 80 7.40 -8.59 -4.44
C ARG A 80 6.83 -7.31 -3.83
N LYS A 81 7.71 -6.32 -3.63
CA LYS A 81 7.30 -4.93 -3.46
C LYS A 81 6.56 -4.49 -4.72
N THR A 82 5.42 -3.84 -4.55
CA THR A 82 4.62 -3.27 -5.62
C THR A 82 4.37 -1.80 -5.34
N THR A 83 4.64 -0.97 -6.34
CA THR A 83 4.44 0.48 -6.28
C THR A 83 3.24 0.80 -7.16
N PHE A 84 2.21 1.41 -6.57
CA PHE A 84 1.03 1.82 -7.33
C PHE A 84 1.36 3.08 -8.13
N PRO A 85 1.15 3.08 -9.45
CA PRO A 85 1.56 4.18 -10.30
C PRO A 85 0.72 5.44 -10.05
N ILE A 86 1.27 6.61 -10.41
CA ILE A 86 0.50 7.85 -10.49
C ILE A 86 -0.35 7.82 -11.76
N LEU A 87 -1.67 8.01 -11.61
CA LEU A 87 -2.65 7.94 -12.70
C LEU A 87 -3.31 9.29 -12.95
N TYR A 88 -3.41 9.68 -14.22
CA TYR A 88 -4.13 10.88 -14.68
C TYR A 88 -5.16 10.52 -15.75
N GLY A 89 -6.41 10.94 -15.56
CA GLY A 89 -7.50 10.67 -16.49
C GLY A 89 -8.00 9.22 -16.46
N GLU A 90 -8.80 8.85 -17.47
CA GLU A 90 -9.30 7.48 -17.64
C GLU A 90 -8.15 6.57 -18.08
N ASN A 91 -7.74 5.65 -17.20
CA ASN A 91 -6.72 4.64 -17.50
C ASN A 91 -7.32 3.26 -17.31
N LYS A 92 -7.16 2.39 -18.30
CA LYS A 92 -7.44 0.97 -18.17
C LYS A 92 -6.11 0.27 -17.90
N LEU A 93 -5.79 0.07 -16.62
CA LEU A 93 -4.60 -0.67 -16.22
C LEU A 93 -4.93 -2.13 -16.03
N GLU A 94 -4.10 -2.98 -16.62
CA GLU A 94 -4.17 -4.41 -16.37
C GLU A 94 -3.42 -4.75 -15.08
N ILE A 95 -3.86 -5.79 -14.38
CA ILE A 95 -3.32 -6.17 -13.06
C ILE A 95 -1.85 -6.55 -13.11
N TRP A 96 -1.42 -7.22 -14.17
CA TRP A 96 -0.02 -7.60 -14.35
C TRP A 96 0.88 -6.37 -14.57
N GLU A 97 0.37 -5.29 -15.16
CA GLU A 97 1.11 -4.03 -15.34
C GLU A 97 1.34 -3.36 -13.98
N ILE A 98 0.29 -3.25 -13.15
CA ILE A 98 0.40 -2.68 -11.80
C ILE A 98 1.33 -3.52 -10.93
N ALA A 99 1.32 -4.85 -11.09
CA ALA A 99 2.25 -5.76 -10.42
C ALA A 99 3.72 -5.65 -10.91
N GLY A 100 4.00 -4.81 -11.91
CA GLY A 100 5.34 -4.61 -12.44
C GLY A 100 5.87 -5.81 -13.23
N PHE A 101 4.99 -6.51 -13.97
CA PHE A 101 5.40 -7.52 -14.94
C PHE A 101 5.43 -6.92 -16.35
N SER A 102 6.31 -7.46 -17.20
CA SER A 102 6.41 -7.01 -18.61
C SER A 102 5.37 -7.64 -19.52
N SER A 103 4.69 -8.69 -19.07
CA SER A 103 3.56 -9.30 -19.78
C SER A 103 2.69 -10.11 -18.81
N ASP A 104 1.46 -10.41 -19.24
CA ASP A 104 0.54 -11.28 -18.52
C ASP A 104 1.07 -12.72 -18.38
N GLU A 105 1.81 -13.23 -19.38
CA GLU A 105 2.37 -14.59 -19.29
C GLU A 105 3.44 -14.68 -18.20
N LYS A 106 4.30 -13.67 -18.06
CA LYS A 106 5.30 -13.65 -16.97
C LYS A 106 4.64 -13.54 -15.60
N TRP A 107 3.56 -12.77 -15.50
CA TRP A 107 2.75 -12.70 -14.29
C TRP A 107 2.11 -14.05 -13.97
N TRP A 108 1.55 -14.72 -14.97
CA TRP A 108 0.93 -16.04 -14.83
C TRP A 108 1.92 -17.14 -14.44
N GLU A 109 3.11 -17.14 -15.04
CA GLU A 109 4.22 -18.02 -14.66
C GLU A 109 4.66 -17.77 -13.21
N TRP A 110 4.77 -16.51 -12.78
CA TRP A 110 5.09 -16.18 -11.39
C TRP A 110 3.98 -16.60 -10.41
N CYS A 111 2.72 -16.55 -10.84
CA CYS A 111 1.58 -17.12 -10.13
C CYS A 111 1.54 -18.67 -10.23
N ARG A 112 2.62 -19.31 -10.71
CA ARG A 112 2.78 -20.78 -10.82
C ARG A 112 1.76 -21.45 -11.71
N LYS A 113 1.12 -20.69 -12.59
CA LYS A 113 -0.05 -21.13 -13.38
C LYS A 113 -1.20 -21.64 -12.52
N GLU A 114 -1.31 -21.13 -11.30
CA GLU A 114 -2.39 -21.47 -10.37
C GLU A 114 -3.39 -20.31 -10.29
N ARG A 115 -4.65 -20.60 -10.63
CA ARG A 115 -5.72 -19.59 -10.69
C ARG A 115 -5.98 -18.96 -9.31
N THR A 116 -5.85 -19.73 -8.24
CA THR A 116 -6.00 -19.24 -6.86
C THR A 116 -4.91 -18.23 -6.49
N ILE A 117 -3.64 -18.53 -6.81
CA ILE A 117 -2.53 -17.60 -6.55
C ILE A 117 -2.71 -16.32 -7.38
N ALA A 118 -3.07 -16.44 -8.66
CA ALA A 118 -3.34 -15.27 -9.49
C ALA A 118 -4.50 -14.41 -8.96
N ALA A 119 -5.53 -15.04 -8.39
CA ALA A 119 -6.65 -14.33 -7.76
C ALA A 119 -6.20 -13.59 -6.49
N GLU A 120 -5.41 -14.23 -5.62
CA GLU A 120 -4.84 -13.60 -4.43
C GLU A 120 -3.96 -12.40 -4.79
N VAL A 121 -3.13 -12.52 -5.82
CA VAL A 121 -2.29 -11.43 -6.33
C VAL A 121 -3.13 -10.28 -6.87
N SER A 122 -4.18 -10.58 -7.64
CA SER A 122 -5.10 -9.57 -8.18
C SER A 122 -5.75 -8.76 -7.07
N PHE A 123 -6.20 -9.45 -6.02
CA PHE A 123 -6.81 -8.82 -4.86
C PHE A 123 -5.83 -8.04 -3.99
N ALA A 124 -4.58 -8.50 -3.86
CA ALA A 124 -3.53 -7.74 -3.20
C ALA A 124 -3.29 -6.41 -3.92
N ILE A 125 -3.33 -6.38 -5.27
CA ILE A 125 -3.24 -5.13 -6.04
C ILE A 125 -4.45 -4.24 -5.80
N ALA A 126 -5.65 -4.79 -5.80
CA ALA A 126 -6.85 -4.01 -5.46
C ALA A 126 -6.77 -3.41 -4.05
N ASP A 127 -6.17 -4.12 -3.09
CA ASP A 127 -5.93 -3.59 -1.74
C ASP A 127 -4.95 -2.39 -1.77
N ILE A 128 -3.89 -2.46 -2.57
CA ILE A 128 -2.96 -1.31 -2.74
C ILE A 128 -3.68 -0.13 -3.41
N HIS A 129 -4.44 -0.40 -4.47
CA HIS A 129 -5.24 0.61 -5.18
C HIS A 129 -6.20 1.32 -4.22
N ASP A 130 -7.07 0.56 -3.54
CA ASP A 130 -8.14 1.11 -2.73
C ASP A 130 -7.61 1.86 -1.51
N PHE A 131 -6.50 1.39 -0.93
CA PHE A 131 -5.84 2.13 0.14
C PHE A 131 -5.23 3.45 -0.37
N THR A 132 -4.60 3.43 -1.54
CA THR A 132 -3.93 4.61 -2.13
C THR A 132 -4.94 5.66 -2.58
N MET A 133 -5.95 5.25 -3.33
CA MET A 133 -6.97 6.15 -3.86
C MET A 133 -7.91 6.64 -2.76
N GLY A 134 -8.26 5.78 -1.81
CA GLY A 134 -9.02 6.19 -0.62
C GLY A 134 -8.29 7.26 0.20
N LEU A 135 -6.96 7.19 0.31
CA LEU A 135 -6.16 8.19 1.01
C LEU A 135 -6.25 9.57 0.33
N ASN A 136 -6.28 9.60 -1.00
CA ASN A 136 -6.43 10.82 -1.77
C ASN A 136 -7.83 11.45 -1.56
N GLU A 137 -8.89 10.63 -1.50
CA GLU A 137 -10.25 11.12 -1.26
C GLU A 137 -10.44 11.77 0.11
N VAL A 138 -9.71 11.32 1.14
CA VAL A 138 -9.85 11.80 2.52
C VAL A 138 -8.83 12.85 2.94
N GLU A 139 -7.91 13.25 2.06
CA GLU A 139 -6.77 14.12 2.40
C GLU A 139 -7.17 15.45 3.06
N ASN A 140 -8.34 15.99 2.72
CA ASN A 140 -8.81 17.29 3.20
C ASN A 140 -9.88 17.23 4.31
N CYS A 141 -10.25 16.03 4.78
CA CYS A 141 -11.47 15.85 5.58
C CYS A 141 -11.24 15.60 7.08
N ALA A 142 -10.18 14.87 7.48
CA ALA A 142 -9.94 14.53 8.89
C ALA A 142 -8.46 14.36 9.23
N SER A 143 -7.82 15.42 9.74
CA SER A 143 -6.36 15.45 9.95
C SER A 143 -5.82 14.37 10.90
N GLU A 144 -6.53 14.05 11.99
CA GLU A 144 -6.10 13.03 12.95
C GLU A 144 -6.23 11.61 12.39
N ALA A 145 -7.36 11.27 11.77
CA ALA A 145 -7.56 9.98 11.11
C ALA A 145 -6.57 9.80 9.94
N LEU A 146 -6.37 10.85 9.15
CA LEU A 146 -5.39 10.88 8.06
C LEU A 146 -3.96 10.63 8.57
N THR A 147 -3.59 11.20 9.72
CA THR A 147 -2.28 10.95 10.33
C THR A 147 -2.10 9.46 10.64
N LEU A 148 -3.12 8.81 11.20
CA LEU A 148 -3.08 7.38 11.50
C LEU A 148 -2.98 6.52 10.23
N TRP A 149 -3.74 6.83 9.18
CA TRP A 149 -3.58 6.12 7.90
C TRP A 149 -2.22 6.36 7.24
N LYS A 150 -1.66 7.58 7.31
CA LYS A 150 -0.30 7.87 6.83
C LYS A 150 0.75 7.08 7.60
N MET A 151 0.61 6.93 8.92
CA MET A 151 1.47 6.05 9.72
C MET A 151 1.27 4.57 9.36
N SER A 152 0.04 4.14 9.07
CA SER A 152 -0.25 2.79 8.59
C SER A 152 0.46 2.52 7.26
N ARG A 153 0.38 3.46 6.31
CA ARG A 153 1.12 3.41 5.03
C ARG A 153 2.62 3.30 5.24
N SER A 154 3.19 4.04 6.18
CA SER A 154 4.62 3.96 6.51
C SER A 154 5.03 2.56 7.02
N ASN A 155 4.20 1.92 7.84
CA ASN A 155 4.49 0.55 8.30
C ASN A 155 4.29 -0.47 7.17
N LEU A 156 3.33 -0.26 6.27
CA LEU A 156 3.16 -1.07 5.07
C LEU A 156 4.37 -0.94 4.13
N GLU A 157 4.95 0.26 4.02
CA GLU A 157 6.19 0.50 3.29
C GLU A 157 7.38 -0.26 3.91
N ASP A 158 7.52 -0.25 5.24
CA ASP A 158 8.55 -1.04 5.93
C ASP A 158 8.41 -2.54 5.62
N MET A 159 7.17 -3.05 5.62
CA MET A 159 6.86 -4.42 5.24
C MET A 159 7.25 -4.71 3.79
N ALA A 160 6.83 -3.85 2.86
CA ALA A 160 7.07 -4.01 1.43
C ALA A 160 8.55 -3.96 1.06
N ASN A 161 9.35 -3.13 1.74
CA ASN A 161 10.80 -3.02 1.50
C ASN A 161 11.60 -4.16 2.15
N THR A 162 11.17 -4.64 3.32
CA THR A 162 11.93 -5.61 4.10
C THR A 162 11.61 -7.05 3.73
N LEU A 163 10.32 -7.42 3.61
CA LEU A 163 9.89 -8.82 3.47
C LEU A 163 10.41 -9.53 2.20
N PRO A 164 10.57 -8.88 1.03
CA PRO A 164 11.18 -9.51 -0.14
C PRO A 164 12.63 -9.97 0.09
N ASN A 165 13.38 -9.25 0.93
CA ASN A 165 14.84 -9.41 1.06
C ASN A 165 15.29 -9.92 2.45
N SER A 166 14.37 -10.03 3.41
CA SER A 166 14.72 -10.36 4.79
C SER A 166 15.13 -11.82 4.97
N PHE A 167 16.29 -12.05 5.60
CA PHE A 167 16.70 -13.39 6.07
C PHE A 167 15.88 -13.89 7.27
N SER A 168 15.38 -12.98 8.11
CA SER A 168 14.46 -13.27 9.21
C SER A 168 13.17 -12.47 9.06
N HIS A 169 12.03 -13.14 9.17
CA HIS A 169 10.70 -12.54 9.06
C HIS A 169 10.17 -12.02 10.41
N ASP A 170 10.87 -12.24 11.52
CA ASP A 170 10.40 -11.82 12.85
C ASP A 170 10.36 -10.29 13.01
N SER A 171 11.25 -9.56 12.32
CA SER A 171 11.28 -8.08 12.36
C SER A 171 10.04 -7.44 11.75
N ILE A 172 9.31 -8.18 10.91
CA ILE A 172 8.11 -7.71 10.19
C ILE A 172 6.84 -7.82 11.05
N ILE A 173 6.87 -8.61 12.12
CA ILE A 173 5.70 -8.83 12.98
C ILE A 173 5.20 -7.51 13.59
N GLN A 174 6.11 -6.63 14.00
CA GLN A 174 5.72 -5.34 14.56
C GLN A 174 5.03 -4.45 13.51
N PRO A 175 5.62 -4.17 12.34
CA PRO A 175 4.95 -3.46 11.26
C PRO A 175 3.58 -4.05 10.89
N VAL A 176 3.47 -5.38 10.81
CA VAL A 176 2.20 -6.08 10.51
C VAL A 176 1.11 -5.70 11.51
N CYS A 177 1.39 -5.81 12.81
CA CYS A 177 0.43 -5.44 13.84
C CYS A 177 0.10 -3.93 13.83
N MET A 178 1.09 -3.08 13.54
CA MET A 178 0.90 -1.62 13.47
C MET A 178 -0.02 -1.21 12.33
N VAL A 179 0.08 -1.82 11.15
CA VAL A 179 -0.82 -1.54 10.02
C VAL A 179 -2.28 -1.82 10.41
N ALA A 180 -2.55 -2.96 11.05
CA ALA A 180 -3.89 -3.28 11.52
C ALA A 180 -4.38 -2.31 12.61
N GLU A 181 -3.56 -2.05 13.63
CA GLU A 181 -3.92 -1.16 14.74
C GLU A 181 -4.27 0.25 14.26
N LEU A 182 -3.37 0.84 13.45
CA LEU A 182 -3.50 2.22 13.00
C LEU A 182 -4.68 2.39 12.05
N SER A 183 -4.91 1.44 11.14
CA SER A 183 -6.03 1.51 10.19
C SER A 183 -7.38 1.40 10.90
N LEU A 184 -7.52 0.50 11.88
CA LEU A 184 -8.76 0.38 12.65
C LEU A 184 -9.01 1.62 13.52
N LYS A 185 -7.96 2.17 14.15
CA LYS A 185 -8.07 3.43 14.90
C LYS A 185 -8.46 4.59 14.01
N ALA A 186 -7.92 4.68 12.80
CA ALA A 186 -8.24 5.74 11.86
C ALA A 186 -9.74 5.77 11.53
N VAL A 187 -10.37 4.61 11.31
CA VAL A 187 -11.82 4.50 11.09
C VAL A 187 -12.61 4.97 12.32
N LEU A 188 -12.19 4.57 13.52
CA LEU A 188 -12.88 5.00 14.74
C LEU A 188 -12.79 6.51 14.94
N VAL A 189 -11.60 7.10 14.73
CA VAL A 189 -11.36 8.54 14.82
C VAL A 189 -12.14 9.29 13.74
N TRP A 190 -12.17 8.78 12.52
CA TRP A 190 -12.99 9.33 11.43
C TRP A 190 -14.46 9.47 11.83
N HIS A 191 -14.99 8.45 12.51
CA HIS A 191 -16.36 8.45 13.01
C HIS A 191 -16.53 9.20 14.35
N GLY A 192 -15.53 9.94 14.81
CA GLY A 192 -15.61 10.80 16.01
C GLY A 192 -15.28 10.11 17.35
N VAL A 193 -14.61 8.96 17.36
CA VAL A 193 -14.03 8.42 18.61
C VAL A 193 -12.77 9.21 18.96
N ASP A 194 -12.72 9.78 20.16
CA ASP A 194 -11.53 10.49 20.64
C ASP A 194 -10.33 9.53 20.74
N LEU A 195 -9.21 9.88 20.09
CA LEU A 195 -7.98 9.09 20.13
C LEU A 195 -7.49 8.83 21.57
N LYS A 196 -7.80 9.71 22.54
CA LYS A 196 -7.47 9.52 23.95
C LYS A 196 -8.16 8.30 24.57
N THR A 197 -9.37 7.96 24.14
CA THR A 197 -10.08 6.76 24.61
C THR A 197 -9.53 5.49 23.99
N LEU A 198 -8.75 5.63 22.91
CA LEU A 198 -8.01 4.56 22.22
C LEU A 198 -6.56 4.43 22.73
N LYS A 199 -6.26 4.97 23.92
CA LYS A 199 -4.98 4.78 24.63
C LYS A 199 -5.08 3.68 25.70
N GLY A 200 -3.95 3.04 26.02
CA GLY A 200 -3.87 2.02 27.06
C GLY A 200 -4.29 0.63 26.59
N LYS A 201 -4.77 -0.21 27.51
CA LYS A 201 -5.00 -1.65 27.26
C LYS A 201 -5.95 -1.94 26.09
N ASN A 202 -7.01 -1.15 25.95
CA ASN A 202 -7.98 -1.31 24.85
C ASN A 202 -7.46 -0.72 23.54
N GLY A 203 -6.51 0.21 23.61
CA GLY A 203 -5.86 0.83 22.46
C GLY A 203 -4.96 -0.09 21.65
N HIS A 204 -4.47 -1.18 22.23
CA HIS A 204 -3.60 -2.16 21.55
C HIS A 204 -4.28 -3.52 21.37
N ASN A 205 -5.55 -3.62 21.79
CA ASN A 205 -6.33 -4.84 21.66
C ASN A 205 -7.01 -4.85 20.28
N LEU A 206 -6.38 -5.49 19.30
CA LEU A 206 -6.87 -5.53 17.93
C LEU A 206 -8.26 -6.15 17.79
N ALA A 207 -8.58 -7.18 18.59
CA ALA A 207 -9.90 -7.80 18.59
C ALA A 207 -10.98 -6.81 19.06
N TYR A 208 -10.69 -6.04 20.11
CA TYR A 208 -11.58 -4.99 20.59
C TYR A 208 -11.74 -3.85 19.56
N LEU A 209 -10.64 -3.40 18.96
CA LEU A 209 -10.68 -2.34 17.93
C LEU A 209 -11.49 -2.79 16.72
N ALA A 210 -11.27 -4.01 16.23
CA ALA A 210 -12.00 -4.57 15.11
C ALA A 210 -13.50 -4.66 15.44
N GLN A 211 -13.87 -5.22 16.61
CA GLN A 211 -15.28 -5.30 17.00
C GLN A 211 -15.93 -3.91 17.09
N THR A 212 -15.23 -2.93 17.66
CA THR A 212 -15.75 -1.56 17.77
C THR A 212 -15.96 -0.93 16.38
N VAL A 213 -15.06 -1.19 15.42
CA VAL A 213 -15.22 -0.75 14.03
C VAL A 213 -16.44 -1.42 13.39
N MET A 214 -16.58 -2.74 13.54
CA MET A 214 -17.69 -3.52 12.97
C MET A 214 -19.05 -3.06 13.53
N ASP A 215 -19.12 -2.78 14.84
CA ASP A 215 -20.35 -2.33 15.48
C ASP A 215 -20.75 -0.90 15.03
N LYS A 216 -19.75 -0.03 14.83
CA LYS A 216 -19.97 1.39 14.53
C LYS A 216 -20.14 1.66 13.03
N ASN A 217 -19.46 0.91 12.18
CA ASN A 217 -19.49 1.03 10.72
C ASN A 217 -19.40 -0.35 10.04
N PRO A 218 -20.48 -1.15 10.07
CA PRO A 218 -20.54 -2.48 9.46
C PRO A 218 -20.18 -2.47 7.97
N HIS A 219 -19.58 -3.54 7.47
CA HIS A 219 -19.20 -3.65 6.04
C HIS A 219 -19.05 -5.11 5.61
N ARG A 220 -19.10 -5.36 4.30
CA ARG A 220 -18.94 -6.71 3.74
C ARG A 220 -17.61 -7.40 4.11
N ASP A 221 -16.59 -6.60 4.41
CA ASP A 221 -15.24 -7.07 4.74
C ASP A 221 -15.10 -7.55 6.20
N ASP A 222 -16.11 -7.37 7.06
CA ASP A 222 -16.03 -7.66 8.50
C ASP A 222 -15.53 -9.08 8.81
N GLY A 223 -16.06 -10.08 8.10
CA GLY A 223 -15.64 -11.47 8.27
C GLY A 223 -14.16 -11.70 7.94
N GLN A 224 -13.64 -11.03 6.92
CA GLN A 224 -12.24 -11.13 6.49
C GLN A 224 -11.32 -10.39 7.47
N ILE A 225 -11.72 -9.20 7.96
CA ILE A 225 -10.99 -8.49 9.00
C ILE A 225 -10.87 -9.40 10.23
N LYS A 226 -11.97 -10.00 10.67
CA LYS A 226 -11.96 -10.90 11.83
C LYS A 226 -10.99 -12.07 11.62
N ALA A 227 -11.03 -12.71 10.45
CA ALA A 227 -10.14 -13.83 10.13
C ALA A 227 -8.65 -13.45 10.22
N VAL A 228 -8.28 -12.25 9.76
CA VAL A 228 -6.89 -11.76 9.88
C VAL A 228 -6.54 -11.46 11.34
N ILE A 229 -7.40 -10.74 12.07
CA ILE A 229 -7.16 -10.35 13.47
C ILE A 229 -7.01 -11.57 14.39
N ASP A 230 -7.83 -12.60 14.19
CA ASP A 230 -7.78 -13.83 15.00
C ASP A 230 -6.42 -14.57 14.88
N ASN A 231 -5.66 -14.31 13.81
CA ASN A 231 -4.35 -14.94 13.55
C ASN A 231 -3.15 -14.03 13.83
N LEU A 232 -3.36 -12.77 14.23
CA LEU A 232 -2.26 -11.86 14.55
C LEU A 232 -1.61 -12.24 15.90
N PRO A 233 -0.27 -12.26 15.97
CA PRO A 233 0.41 -12.57 17.22
C PRO A 233 0.25 -11.42 18.23
N PRO A 234 0.37 -11.69 19.55
CA PRO A 234 0.31 -10.65 20.56
C PRO A 234 1.48 -9.67 20.42
N TYR A 235 1.17 -8.44 19.99
CA TYR A 235 2.12 -7.37 19.67
C TYR A 235 3.25 -7.15 20.68
N VAL A 236 2.93 -7.15 21.99
CA VAL A 236 3.91 -6.88 23.05
C VAL A 236 4.79 -8.10 23.33
N ALA A 237 4.23 -9.30 23.26
CA ALA A 237 4.96 -10.53 23.58
C ALA A 237 5.96 -10.91 22.47
N SER A 238 5.61 -10.64 21.21
CA SER A 238 6.45 -10.97 20.05
C SER A 238 7.76 -10.17 19.97
N ARG A 239 7.92 -9.10 20.77
CA ARG A 239 9.17 -8.35 20.88
C ARG A 239 10.24 -9.05 21.71
N TYR A 240 9.82 -9.91 22.65
CA TYR A 240 10.71 -10.53 23.61
C TYR A 240 10.95 -12.01 23.30
N LYS A 241 10.17 -12.61 22.39
CA LYS A 241 10.32 -13.99 21.93
C LYS A 241 9.89 -14.10 20.46
N PRO A 242 10.60 -14.89 19.64
CA PRO A 242 10.15 -15.21 18.29
C PRO A 242 8.70 -15.68 18.29
N ALA A 243 7.90 -15.21 17.34
CA ALA A 243 6.48 -15.56 17.25
C ALA A 243 6.26 -17.04 16.86
N GLY A 244 7.31 -17.73 16.39
CA GLY A 244 7.24 -19.12 15.94
C GLY A 244 6.51 -19.30 14.60
N LEU A 245 6.19 -18.20 13.93
CA LEU A 245 5.54 -18.21 12.63
C LEU A 245 6.53 -18.63 11.54
N LYS A 246 6.04 -19.37 10.54
CA LYS A 246 6.78 -19.63 9.30
C LYS A 246 6.72 -18.41 8.39
N ARG A 247 7.69 -18.25 7.49
CA ARG A 247 7.71 -17.17 6.49
C ARG A 247 6.38 -17.02 5.75
N LEU A 248 5.81 -18.13 5.24
CA LEU A 248 4.52 -18.12 4.55
C LEU A 248 3.39 -17.52 5.40
N GLN A 249 3.34 -17.83 6.70
CA GLN A 249 2.33 -17.27 7.60
C GLN A 249 2.53 -15.77 7.80
N VAL A 250 3.78 -15.30 7.90
CA VAL A 250 4.09 -13.87 7.96
C VAL A 250 3.70 -13.15 6.68
N VAL A 251 3.96 -13.74 5.52
CA VAL A 251 3.54 -13.20 4.21
C VAL A 251 2.02 -13.09 4.13
N ARG A 252 1.29 -14.13 4.56
CA ARG A 252 -0.18 -14.12 4.58
C ARG A 252 -0.74 -13.10 5.56
N LEU A 253 -0.13 -12.93 6.73
CA LEU A 253 -0.50 -11.86 7.66
C LEU A 253 -0.22 -10.48 7.08
N ALA A 254 0.90 -10.31 6.38
CA ALA A 254 1.25 -9.05 5.71
C ALA A 254 0.22 -8.66 4.66
N LEU A 255 -0.20 -9.60 3.81
CA LEU A 255 -1.30 -9.40 2.86
C LEU A 255 -2.63 -9.14 3.58
N GLY A 256 -2.91 -9.86 4.68
CA GLY A 256 -4.12 -9.68 5.47
C GLY A 256 -4.24 -8.28 6.08
N VAL A 257 -3.16 -7.72 6.63
CA VAL A 257 -3.20 -6.38 7.20
C VAL A 257 -3.18 -5.29 6.13
N GLN A 258 -2.58 -5.53 4.95
CA GLN A 258 -2.75 -4.68 3.77
C GLN A 258 -4.23 -4.61 3.36
N PHE A 259 -4.93 -5.75 3.37
CA PHE A 259 -6.38 -5.78 3.18
C PHE A 259 -7.13 -5.00 4.26
N ILE A 260 -6.76 -5.12 5.54
CA ILE A 260 -7.39 -4.32 6.61
C ILE A 260 -7.21 -2.82 6.34
N ALA A 261 -6.02 -2.39 5.93
CA ALA A 261 -5.74 -1.00 5.57
C ALA A 261 -6.65 -0.54 4.42
N ALA A 262 -6.75 -1.32 3.33
CA ALA A 262 -7.65 -1.03 2.22
C ALA A 262 -9.12 -0.99 2.64
N SER A 263 -9.59 -2.02 3.34
CA SER A 263 -10.96 -2.12 3.85
C SER A 263 -11.34 -0.95 4.75
N SER A 264 -10.38 -0.44 5.53
CA SER A 264 -10.60 0.72 6.39
C SER A 264 -11.02 1.97 5.61
N LEU A 265 -10.51 2.15 4.38
CA LEU A 265 -10.87 3.26 3.49
C LEU A 265 -12.04 2.92 2.56
N ARG A 266 -12.19 1.67 2.09
CA ARG A 266 -13.38 1.24 1.31
C ARG A 266 -14.69 1.54 2.04
N ARG A 267 -14.68 1.44 3.37
CA ARG A 267 -15.82 1.76 4.24
C ARG A 267 -16.24 3.22 4.30
N ILE A 268 -15.40 4.11 3.79
CA ILE A 268 -15.50 5.57 3.97
C ILE A 268 -15.50 6.28 2.62
N THR A 269 -14.83 5.71 1.62
CA THR A 269 -14.52 6.32 0.34
C THR A 269 -15.24 5.60 -0.79
N THR A 270 -15.16 6.15 -2.00
CA THR A 270 -15.72 5.53 -3.20
C THR A 270 -14.76 4.57 -3.90
N SER A 271 -13.48 4.59 -3.51
CA SER A 271 -12.42 3.72 -4.03
C SER A 271 -12.62 2.26 -3.61
N ASP A 272 -13.10 1.44 -4.55
CA ASP A 272 -13.39 0.02 -4.31
C ASP A 272 -13.22 -0.85 -5.57
N LEU A 273 -11.98 -0.98 -6.03
CA LEU A 273 -11.61 -1.88 -7.12
C LEU A 273 -11.83 -3.35 -6.76
N ALA A 274 -11.71 -3.71 -5.48
CA ALA A 274 -11.98 -5.08 -5.04
C ALA A 274 -13.44 -5.50 -5.33
N LEU A 275 -14.44 -4.64 -5.09
CA LEU A 275 -15.84 -4.96 -5.41
C LEU A 275 -16.04 -5.21 -6.91
N GLN A 276 -15.36 -4.44 -7.76
CA GLN A 276 -15.42 -4.61 -9.21
C GLN A 276 -14.83 -5.96 -9.62
N MET A 277 -13.71 -6.37 -9.01
CA MET A 277 -13.08 -7.68 -9.25
C MET A 277 -13.92 -8.87 -8.77
N GLU A 278 -14.62 -8.71 -7.63
CA GLU A 278 -15.49 -9.74 -7.07
C GLU A 278 -16.69 -10.05 -7.99
N SER A 279 -17.14 -9.05 -8.76
CA SER A 279 -18.34 -9.13 -9.61
C SER A 279 -18.05 -9.22 -11.12
N GLY A 280 -16.86 -8.84 -11.56
CA GLY A 280 -16.48 -8.67 -12.98
C GLY A 280 -15.98 -9.92 -13.71
N GLY A 281 -16.05 -11.11 -13.09
CA GLY A 281 -15.57 -12.36 -13.69
C GLY A 281 -14.38 -12.95 -12.94
N PHE A 282 -13.19 -12.97 -13.53
CA PHE A 282 -11.94 -13.27 -12.80
C PHE A 282 -11.44 -11.99 -12.11
N PRO A 283 -10.93 -12.02 -10.86
CA PRO A 283 -10.65 -13.19 -10.02
C PRO A 283 -11.89 -13.89 -9.43
N GLY A 284 -13.04 -13.21 -9.41
CA GLY A 284 -14.27 -13.70 -8.80
C GLY A 284 -14.27 -13.43 -7.29
N PRO A 285 -15.19 -14.01 -6.52
CA PRO A 285 -15.31 -13.73 -5.09
C PRO A 285 -14.00 -13.97 -4.34
N ARG A 286 -13.62 -13.01 -3.47
CA ARG A 286 -12.43 -13.14 -2.62
C ARG A 286 -12.59 -14.33 -1.68
N GLN A 287 -11.60 -15.22 -1.68
CA GLN A 287 -11.54 -16.34 -0.75
C GLN A 287 -11.25 -15.87 0.68
N ALA A 288 -11.63 -16.69 1.67
CA ALA A 288 -11.29 -16.41 3.06
C ALA A 288 -9.76 -16.42 3.27
N PHE A 289 -9.25 -15.46 4.06
CA PHE A 289 -7.84 -15.48 4.45
C PHE A 289 -7.49 -16.79 5.17
N THR A 290 -6.53 -17.52 4.61
CA THR A 290 -5.93 -18.70 5.25
C THR A 290 -4.52 -18.32 5.67
N ILE A 291 -4.26 -18.22 6.97
CA ILE A 291 -2.94 -17.84 7.52
C ILE A 291 -2.09 -19.09 7.77
#